data_AF-A0A3D1QWU9-F1
#
_entry.id   AF-A0A3D1QWU9-F1
#
_cell.length_a   1.000
_cell.length_b   1.000
_cell.length_c   1.000
_cell.angle_alpha   90.00
_cell.angle_beta   90.00
_cell.angle_gamma   90.00
#
_symmetry.space_group_name_H-M   'P 1'
#
loop_
_entity.id
_entity.type
_entity.pdbx_description
1 polymer ?
#
loop_
_entity_poly.entity_id
_entity_poly.type
_entity_poly.pdbx_seq_one_letter_code
_entity_poly.pdbx_strand_id
1 'polypeptide(L)'
;EWARAKKLRWIGVDCGSADHPMNTIIRNWMPRQAKEADAHFKKKYDMPLEQFFDDSKYQLMHLELFNHGIIHAECLGGDIDLLLNERATIACFPWRLVDGESCIARIVAFVDDAKHAELMAKKEKAKLTKFGDIAGIQNDWLHDEGRARALCAKK
;
A
#
# COMPACT_ATOMS: atom_id res chain seq x y z
N GLU A 1 -10.53 11.59 5.54
CA GLU A 1 -11.65 11.84 4.59
C GLU A 1 -11.99 10.71 3.61
N TRP A 2 -11.25 10.48 2.52
CA TRP A 2 -11.69 9.56 1.44
C TRP A 2 -12.03 8.14 1.93
N ALA A 3 -11.16 7.54 2.75
CA ALA A 3 -11.38 6.20 3.30
C ALA A 3 -12.67 6.11 4.13
N ARG A 4 -12.96 7.15 4.92
CA ARG A 4 -14.19 7.26 5.73
C ARG A 4 -15.42 7.39 4.83
N ALA A 5 -15.38 8.24 3.81
CA ALA A 5 -16.48 8.39 2.86
C ALA A 5 -16.78 7.08 2.10
N LYS A 6 -15.74 6.31 1.77
CA LYS A 6 -15.86 4.97 1.17
C LYS A 6 -16.28 3.88 2.15
N LYS A 7 -16.34 4.18 3.45
CA LYS A 7 -16.63 3.22 4.52
C LYS A 7 -15.71 2.00 4.46
N LEU A 8 -14.43 2.24 4.18
CA LEU A 8 -13.43 1.17 4.15
C LEU A 8 -13.34 0.52 5.53
N ARG A 9 -13.20 -0.81 5.55
CA ARG A 9 -12.99 -1.57 6.79
C ARG A 9 -11.53 -1.56 7.21
N TRP A 10 -10.65 -1.73 6.24
CA TRP A 10 -9.21 -1.71 6.45
C TRP A 10 -8.48 -1.42 5.14
N ILE A 11 -7.21 -1.05 5.24
CA ILE A 11 -6.32 -0.72 4.11
C ILE A 11 -5.08 -1.61 4.18
N GLY A 12 -4.69 -2.21 3.06
CA GLY A 12 -3.43 -2.96 2.94
C GLY A 12 -2.42 -2.16 2.14
N VAL A 13 -1.18 -2.07 2.61
CA VAL A 13 -0.08 -1.42 1.90
C VAL A 13 1.18 -2.28 1.87
N ASP A 14 1.89 -2.28 0.75
CA ASP A 14 3.22 -2.89 0.64
C ASP A 14 4.31 -1.86 0.96
N CYS A 15 4.28 -1.37 2.19
CA CYS A 15 5.32 -0.51 2.74
C CYS A 15 5.41 -0.72 4.26
N GLY A 16 6.53 -0.29 4.83
CA GLY A 16 6.78 -0.44 6.26
C GLY A 16 5.89 0.43 7.16
N SER A 17 5.17 1.39 6.58
CA SER A 17 4.09 2.08 7.26
C SER A 17 3.05 2.61 6.27
N ALA A 18 1.77 2.61 6.64
CA ALA A 18 0.70 3.26 5.87
C ALA A 18 0.84 4.78 5.84
N ASP A 19 1.49 5.37 6.85
CA ASP A 19 1.84 6.78 6.86
C ASP A 19 3.05 7.08 5.98
N HIS A 20 3.04 8.25 5.36
CA HIS A 20 4.16 8.68 4.53
C HIS A 20 5.35 9.04 5.43
N PRO A 21 6.60 8.61 5.16
CA PRO A 21 7.72 8.84 6.09
C PRO A 21 7.93 10.31 6.48
N MET A 22 7.57 11.26 5.61
CA MET A 22 7.69 12.70 5.88
C MET A 22 6.59 13.30 6.78
N ASN A 23 5.51 12.58 7.08
CA ASN A 23 4.47 12.97 8.05
C ASN A 23 4.62 12.26 9.41
N THR A 24 5.80 11.69 9.67
CA THR A 24 6.11 10.96 10.90
C THR A 24 7.45 11.45 11.48
N ILE A 25 7.83 10.91 12.64
CA ILE A 25 9.13 11.17 13.28
C ILE A 25 10.34 10.79 12.39
N ILE A 26 10.15 9.91 11.40
CA ILE A 26 11.20 9.50 10.46
C ILE A 26 11.82 10.70 9.74
N ARG A 27 11.04 11.75 9.46
CA ARG A 27 11.54 13.01 8.89
C ARG A 27 12.70 13.59 9.71
N ASN A 28 12.61 13.53 11.04
CA ASN A 28 13.63 14.07 11.94
C ASN A 28 14.80 13.10 12.10
N TRP A 29 14.53 11.78 12.10
CA TRP A 29 15.57 10.76 12.20
C TRP A 29 16.39 10.59 10.91
N MET A 30 15.84 10.99 9.76
CA MET A 30 16.46 10.87 8.44
C MET A 30 16.64 12.26 7.77
N PRO A 31 17.43 13.18 8.38
CA PRO A 31 17.50 14.57 7.94
C PRO A 31 18.10 14.74 6.54
N ARG A 32 18.93 13.78 6.07
CA ARG A 32 19.46 13.80 4.69
C ARG A 32 18.33 13.62 3.68
N GLN A 33 17.51 12.59 3.85
CA GLN A 33 16.38 12.29 2.98
C GLN A 33 15.29 13.37 3.10
N ALA A 34 15.09 13.95 4.28
CA ALA A 34 14.18 15.08 4.45
C ALA A 34 14.60 16.31 3.61
N LYS A 35 15.91 16.62 3.53
CA LYS A 35 16.43 17.69 2.66
C LYS A 35 16.25 17.38 1.18
N GLU A 36 16.49 16.13 0.77
CA GLU A 36 16.26 15.68 -0.60
C GLU A 36 14.77 15.79 -0.99
N ALA A 37 13.87 15.38 -0.09
CA ALA A 37 12.43 15.50 -0.27
C ALA A 37 11.98 16.98 -0.34
N ASP A 38 12.48 17.85 0.55
CA ASP A 38 12.17 19.28 0.51
C ASP A 38 12.65 19.96 -0.77
N ALA A 39 13.85 19.64 -1.25
CA ALA A 39 14.35 20.14 -2.52
C ALA A 39 13.47 19.66 -3.70
N HIS A 40 13.02 18.40 -3.68
CA HIS A 40 12.07 17.89 -4.67
C HIS A 40 10.74 18.63 -4.62
N PHE A 41 10.20 18.87 -3.42
CA PHE A 41 8.93 19.57 -3.20
C PHE A 41 8.98 21.00 -3.73
N LYS A 42 10.02 21.75 -3.38
CA LYS A 42 10.23 23.11 -3.90
C LYS A 42 10.32 23.13 -5.43
N LYS A 43 11.08 22.20 -6.02
CA LYS A 43 11.25 22.14 -7.47
C LYS A 43 9.97 21.74 -8.21
N LYS A 44 9.21 20.77 -7.70
CA LYS A 44 8.08 20.17 -8.42
C LYS A 44 6.74 20.84 -8.12
N TYR A 45 6.56 21.34 -6.90
CA TYR A 45 5.29 21.85 -6.39
C TYR A 45 5.36 23.30 -5.92
N ASP A 46 6.53 23.95 -6.00
CA ASP A 46 6.75 25.33 -5.56
C ASP A 46 6.35 25.57 -4.09
N MET A 47 6.56 24.56 -3.25
CA MET A 47 6.27 24.64 -1.81
C MET A 47 7.29 23.85 -0.99
N PRO A 48 7.59 24.27 0.24
CA PRO A 48 8.41 23.48 1.17
C PRO A 48 7.65 22.24 1.66
N LEU A 49 8.41 21.21 2.01
CA LEU A 49 7.88 19.96 2.57
C LEU A 49 7.03 20.20 3.82
N GLU A 50 7.47 21.14 4.67
CA GLU A 50 6.83 21.49 5.93
C GLU A 50 5.46 22.12 5.78
N GLN A 51 5.24 22.87 4.69
CA GLN A 51 3.93 23.43 4.41
C GLN A 51 2.94 22.33 3.99
N PHE A 52 3.41 21.30 3.27
CA PHE A 52 2.56 20.18 2.88
C PHE A 52 2.30 19.24 4.04
N PHE A 53 3.37 18.73 4.66
CA PHE A 53 3.34 17.88 5.86
C PHE A 53 3.50 18.73 7.12
N ASP A 54 2.50 19.59 7.34
CA ASP A 54 2.33 20.32 8.59
C ASP A 54 1.92 19.38 9.75
N ASP A 55 1.94 19.91 10.97
CA ASP A 55 1.63 19.15 12.19
C ASP A 55 0.20 18.59 12.20
N SER A 56 -0.74 19.18 11.46
CA SER A 56 -2.10 18.66 11.35
C SER A 56 -2.18 17.33 10.59
N LYS A 57 -1.12 16.96 9.87
CA LYS A 57 -1.03 15.72 9.09
C LYS A 57 -0.12 14.68 9.74
N TYR A 58 0.29 14.89 10.99
CA TYR A 58 1.12 13.94 11.70
C TYR A 58 0.39 12.60 11.88
N GLN A 59 0.98 11.52 11.35
CA GLN A 59 0.47 10.15 11.47
C GLN A 59 -1.04 9.97 11.23
N LEU A 60 -1.57 10.60 10.17
CA LEU A 60 -3.00 10.55 9.84
C LEU A 60 -3.55 9.13 9.77
N MET A 61 -2.79 8.17 9.26
CA MET A 61 -3.28 6.80 9.11
C MET A 61 -3.44 6.10 10.46
N HIS A 62 -2.56 6.39 11.41
CA HIS A 62 -2.63 5.79 12.75
C HIS A 62 -3.54 6.57 13.71
N LEU A 63 -3.52 7.90 13.66
CA LEU A 63 -4.24 8.74 14.63
C LEU A 63 -5.68 9.01 14.21
N GLU A 64 -5.93 9.33 12.95
CA GLU A 64 -7.27 9.72 12.51
C GLU A 64 -8.13 8.52 12.11
N LEU A 65 -7.57 7.57 11.36
CA LEU A 65 -8.37 6.45 10.82
C LEU A 65 -8.71 5.39 11.86
N PHE A 66 -7.83 5.13 12.83
CA PHE A 66 -8.09 4.14 13.88
C PHE A 66 -9.25 4.54 14.79
N ASN A 67 -9.43 5.84 15.05
CA ASN A 67 -10.59 6.37 15.78
C ASN A 67 -11.93 6.08 15.07
N HIS A 68 -11.89 5.73 13.79
CA HIS A 68 -13.04 5.33 13.00
C HIS A 68 -13.11 3.81 12.76
N GLY A 69 -12.23 3.02 13.38
CA GLY A 69 -12.13 1.58 13.19
C GLY A 69 -11.61 1.18 11.81
N ILE A 70 -10.98 2.10 11.07
CA ILE A 70 -10.38 1.84 9.77
C ILE A 70 -8.91 1.49 9.98
N ILE A 71 -8.64 0.20 10.17
CA ILE A 71 -7.29 -0.29 10.49
C ILE A 71 -6.46 -0.54 9.22
N HIS A 72 -5.17 -0.83 9.37
CA HIS A 72 -4.33 -1.20 8.23
C HIS A 72 -3.48 -2.44 8.49
N ALA A 73 -3.10 -3.06 7.38
CA ALA A 73 -2.07 -4.08 7.33
C ALA A 73 -0.91 -3.54 6.49
N GLU A 74 0.29 -3.69 7.01
CA GLU A 74 1.53 -3.17 6.44
C GLU A 74 2.41 -4.35 6.01
N CYS A 75 3.41 -4.08 5.16
CA CYS A 75 4.29 -5.10 4.62
C CYS A 75 3.54 -6.26 3.92
N LEU A 76 2.45 -5.96 3.21
CA LEU A 76 1.65 -7.01 2.56
C LEU A 76 2.47 -7.86 1.58
N GLY A 77 3.30 -7.21 0.76
CA GLY A 77 4.15 -7.84 -0.26
C GLY A 77 3.46 -8.97 -1.02
N GLY A 78 4.21 -10.05 -1.21
CA GLY A 78 3.70 -11.27 -1.83
C GLY A 78 3.37 -11.05 -3.31
N ASP A 79 2.24 -11.58 -3.74
CA ASP A 79 1.83 -11.53 -5.15
C ASP A 79 0.77 -10.43 -5.42
N ILE A 80 0.74 -9.36 -4.60
CA ILE A 80 -0.30 -8.30 -4.71
C ILE A 80 -0.30 -7.62 -6.09
N ASP A 81 0.86 -7.51 -6.74
CA ASP A 81 1.00 -6.93 -8.08
C ASP A 81 0.35 -7.76 -9.20
N LEU A 82 -0.10 -9.00 -8.92
CA LEU A 82 -0.91 -9.77 -9.86
C LEU A 82 -2.36 -9.28 -9.94
N LEU A 83 -2.84 -8.55 -8.92
CA LEU A 83 -4.25 -8.15 -8.77
C LEU A 83 -4.49 -6.64 -8.96
N LEU A 84 -3.62 -5.97 -9.71
CA LEU A 84 -3.70 -4.52 -9.92
C LEU A 84 -5.01 -4.10 -10.61
N ASN A 85 -5.73 -3.16 -9.99
CA ASN A 85 -7.03 -2.67 -10.46
C ASN A 85 -8.10 -3.75 -10.65
N GLU A 86 -8.05 -4.80 -9.83
CA GLU A 86 -9.05 -5.86 -9.77
C GLU A 86 -9.80 -5.85 -8.44
N ARG A 87 -10.95 -6.54 -8.40
CA ARG A 87 -11.69 -6.80 -7.16
C ARG A 87 -11.56 -8.27 -6.84
N ALA A 88 -11.21 -8.58 -5.60
CA ALA A 88 -11.17 -9.94 -5.07
C ALA A 88 -11.72 -9.94 -3.64
N THR A 89 -12.13 -11.10 -3.17
CA THR A 89 -12.48 -11.26 -1.75
C THR A 89 -11.18 -11.36 -0.97
N ILE A 90 -10.87 -10.35 -0.17
CA ILE A 90 -9.64 -10.33 0.62
C ILE A 90 -9.95 -10.83 2.03
N ALA A 91 -9.23 -11.86 2.46
CA ALA A 91 -9.32 -12.39 3.81
C ALA A 91 -8.03 -12.14 4.58
N CYS A 92 -8.18 -11.79 5.86
CA CYS A 92 -7.09 -11.58 6.79
C CYS A 92 -7.23 -12.61 7.93
N PHE A 93 -6.16 -13.37 8.17
CA PHE A 93 -6.06 -14.37 9.22
C PHE A 93 -4.99 -13.93 10.23
N PRO A 94 -5.33 -13.02 11.15
CA PRO A 94 -4.44 -12.56 12.21
C PRO A 94 -4.28 -13.59 13.32
N TRP A 95 -3.16 -13.53 14.03
CA TRP A 95 -3.02 -14.24 15.30
C TRP A 95 -4.02 -13.69 16.33
N ARG A 96 -4.59 -14.60 17.14
CA ARG A 96 -5.46 -14.23 18.28
C ARG A 96 -4.60 -13.83 19.48
N LEU A 97 -3.93 -12.70 19.37
CA LEU A 97 -3.08 -12.16 20.42
C LEU A 97 -3.95 -11.46 21.47
N VAL A 98 -3.92 -11.97 22.71
CA VAL A 98 -4.63 -11.38 23.85
C VAL A 98 -3.93 -10.07 24.24
N ASP A 99 -4.70 -9.00 24.41
CA ASP A 99 -4.23 -7.64 24.74
C ASP A 99 -3.19 -7.06 23.77
N GLY A 100 -3.12 -7.59 22.54
CA GLY A 100 -2.23 -7.10 21.49
C GLY A 100 -2.85 -5.93 20.72
N GLU A 101 -2.06 -4.87 20.51
CA GLU A 101 -2.46 -3.72 19.67
C GLU A 101 -2.32 -4.02 18.17
N SER A 102 -1.44 -4.95 17.80
CA SER A 102 -1.26 -5.45 16.44
C SER A 102 -0.70 -6.86 16.46
N CYS A 103 -0.79 -7.57 15.33
CA CYS A 103 -0.21 -8.90 15.19
C CYS A 103 0.12 -9.21 13.73
N ILE A 104 0.97 -10.22 13.53
CA ILE A 104 1.20 -10.76 12.21
C ILE A 104 -0.05 -11.47 11.69
N ALA A 105 -0.27 -11.38 10.38
CA ALA A 105 -1.42 -11.98 9.73
C ALA A 105 -1.03 -12.65 8.40
N ARG A 106 -1.80 -13.67 8.02
CA ARG A 106 -1.80 -14.17 6.64
C ARG A 106 -2.94 -13.48 5.91
N ILE A 107 -2.62 -12.72 4.87
CA ILE A 107 -3.61 -12.09 4.02
C ILE A 107 -3.60 -12.80 2.67
N VAL A 108 -4.79 -13.15 2.17
CA VAL A 108 -4.97 -13.83 0.89
C VAL A 108 -6.08 -13.18 0.09
N ALA A 109 -5.96 -13.23 -1.23
CA ALA A 109 -7.04 -12.92 -2.14
C ALA A 109 -7.69 -14.22 -2.63
N PHE A 110 -8.99 -14.37 -2.39
CA PHE A 110 -9.79 -15.44 -2.96
C PHE A 110 -10.29 -15.04 -4.34
N VAL A 111 -9.99 -15.90 -5.31
CA VAL A 111 -10.44 -15.84 -6.71
C VAL A 111 -10.89 -17.23 -7.13
N ASP A 112 -11.69 -17.35 -8.20
CA ASP A 112 -12.07 -18.65 -8.75
C ASP A 112 -10.87 -19.36 -9.40
N ASP A 113 -11.02 -20.67 -9.67
CA ASP A 113 -9.94 -21.51 -10.19
C ASP A 113 -9.42 -21.04 -11.56
N ALA A 114 -10.31 -20.56 -12.42
CA ALA A 114 -9.92 -20.07 -13.75
C ALA A 114 -9.07 -18.80 -13.63
N LYS A 115 -9.49 -17.88 -12.76
CA LYS A 115 -8.72 -16.67 -12.47
C LYS A 115 -7.40 -17.01 -11.78
N HIS A 116 -7.40 -17.93 -10.83
CA HIS A 116 -6.17 -18.39 -10.18
C HIS A 116 -5.17 -18.93 -11.20
N ALA A 117 -5.62 -19.78 -12.14
CA ALA A 117 -4.77 -20.30 -13.21
C ALA A 117 -4.21 -19.17 -14.11
N GLU A 118 -5.02 -18.16 -14.46
CA GLU A 118 -4.54 -16.97 -15.19
C GLU A 118 -3.44 -16.25 -14.42
N LEU A 119 -3.63 -16.01 -13.11
CA LEU A 119 -2.65 -15.31 -12.27
C LEU A 119 -1.35 -16.11 -12.12
N MET A 120 -1.43 -17.44 -11.99
CA MET A 120 -0.24 -18.29 -11.93
C MET A 120 0.52 -18.30 -13.25
N ALA A 121 -0.18 -18.39 -14.39
CA ALA A 121 0.47 -18.29 -15.71
C ALA A 121 1.10 -16.91 -15.95
N LYS A 122 0.56 -15.83 -15.34
CA LYS A 122 1.22 -14.52 -15.33
C LYS A 122 2.46 -14.52 -14.46
N LYS A 123 2.38 -15.10 -13.26
CA LYS A 123 3.51 -15.24 -12.33
C LYS A 123 4.68 -16.00 -12.93
N GLU A 124 4.42 -17.05 -13.70
CA GLU A 124 5.47 -17.81 -14.40
C GLU A 124 6.29 -16.98 -15.39
N LYS A 125 5.69 -15.92 -15.95
CA LYS A 125 6.38 -14.98 -16.85
C LYS A 125 7.09 -13.85 -16.11
N ALA A 126 6.78 -13.68 -14.83
CA ALA A 126 7.32 -12.61 -14.00
C ALA A 126 8.73 -12.95 -13.51
N LYS A 127 9.55 -11.91 -13.34
CA LYS A 127 10.78 -12.01 -12.57
C LYS A 127 10.42 -12.13 -11.09
N LEU A 128 10.70 -13.29 -10.52
CA LEU A 128 10.44 -13.58 -9.10
C LEU A 128 11.52 -12.95 -8.20
N THR A 129 11.13 -12.58 -6.98
CA THR A 129 12.11 -12.23 -5.95
C THR A 129 12.81 -13.49 -5.42
N LYS A 130 13.78 -13.30 -4.53
CA LYS A 130 14.45 -14.42 -3.83
C LYS A 130 13.51 -15.29 -2.99
N PHE A 131 12.31 -14.80 -2.68
CA PHE A 131 11.30 -15.51 -1.90
C PHE A 131 10.23 -16.19 -2.77
N GLY A 132 10.34 -16.06 -4.10
CA GLY A 132 9.40 -16.68 -5.04
C GLY A 132 8.08 -15.93 -5.22
N ASP A 133 7.95 -14.72 -4.66
CA ASP A 133 6.86 -13.77 -4.91
C ASP A 133 7.25 -12.75 -6.00
N ILE A 134 6.39 -11.75 -6.22
CA ILE A 134 6.55 -10.76 -7.29
C ILE A 134 6.68 -9.37 -6.69
N ALA A 135 7.55 -8.55 -7.29
CA ALA A 135 7.59 -7.12 -7.05
C ALA A 135 7.39 -6.37 -8.37
N GLY A 136 6.49 -5.39 -8.36
CA GLY A 136 6.13 -4.58 -9.51
C GLY A 136 7.30 -3.83 -10.14
N ILE A 137 8.27 -3.41 -9.34
CA ILE A 137 9.51 -2.74 -9.80
C ILE A 137 10.36 -3.59 -10.75
N GLN A 138 10.23 -4.92 -10.68
CA GLN A 138 10.93 -5.85 -11.57
C GLN A 138 10.04 -6.32 -12.74
N ASN A 139 8.78 -5.91 -12.74
CA ASN A 139 7.71 -6.42 -13.58
C ASN A 139 6.77 -5.28 -14.02
N ASP A 140 7.34 -4.18 -14.52
CA ASP A 140 6.59 -2.94 -14.85
C ASP A 140 5.37 -3.17 -15.76
N TRP A 141 5.43 -4.19 -16.62
CA TRP A 141 4.34 -4.60 -17.51
C TRP A 141 3.04 -4.96 -16.77
N LEU A 142 3.13 -5.46 -15.52
CA LEU A 142 1.96 -5.71 -14.68
C LEU A 142 1.23 -4.40 -14.35
N HIS A 143 1.97 -3.33 -14.09
CA HIS A 143 1.39 -2.02 -13.85
C HIS A 143 0.82 -1.40 -15.12
N ASP A 144 1.42 -1.64 -16.29
CA ASP A 144 0.86 -1.22 -17.58
C ASP A 144 -0.48 -1.90 -17.85
N GLU A 145 -0.57 -3.23 -17.68
CA GLU A 145 -1.83 -3.97 -17.78
C GLU A 145 -2.87 -3.47 -16.79
N GLY A 146 -2.46 -3.27 -15.52
CA GLY A 146 -3.31 -2.73 -14.49
C GLY A 146 -3.87 -1.35 -14.87
N ARG A 147 -3.03 -0.44 -15.34
CA ARG A 147 -3.45 0.90 -15.80
C ARG A 147 -4.43 0.82 -16.96
N ALA A 148 -4.13 0.00 -17.96
CA ALA A 148 -5.01 -0.20 -19.12
C ALA A 148 -6.39 -0.70 -18.70
N ARG A 149 -6.44 -1.67 -17.77
CA ARG A 149 -7.69 -2.19 -17.18
C ARG A 149 -8.52 -1.09 -16.51
N ALA A 150 -7.89 -0.26 -15.69
CA ALA A 150 -8.58 0.84 -15.01
C ALA A 150 -9.16 1.88 -15.98
N LEU A 151 -8.51 2.13 -17.11
CA LEU A 151 -9.02 3.02 -18.16
C LEU A 151 -10.23 2.44 -18.87
N CYS A 152 -10.21 1.14 -19.17
CA CYS A 152 -11.35 0.45 -19.78
C CYS A 152 -12.57 0.42 -18.86
N ALA A 153 -12.39 0.24 -17.55
CA ALA A 153 -13.49 0.20 -16.57
C ALA A 153 -14.16 1.56 -16.29
N LYS A 154 -13.58 2.67 -16.77
CA LYS A 154 -14.14 4.02 -16.66
C LYS A 154 -14.99 4.44 -17.87
N LYS A 155 -15.01 3.63 -18.93
CA LYS A 155 -15.93 3.77 -20.07
C LYS A 155 -17.21 3.01 -19.77
#